data_AF-A0A7X1IND3-F1
#
_entry.id   AF-A0A7X1IND3-F1
#
_cell.length_a   1.000
_cell.length_b   1.000
_cell.length_c   1.000
_cell.angle_alpha   90.00
_cell.angle_beta   90.00
_cell.angle_gamma   90.00
#
_symmetry.space_group_name_H-M   'P 1'
#
loop_
_entity.id
_entity.type
_entity.pdbx_description
1 polymer ?
#
loop_
_entity_poly.entity_id
_entity_poly.type
_entity_poly.pdbx_seq_one_letter_code
_entity_poly.pdbx_strand_id
1 'polypeptide(L)'
;MRRRAALTMAACIAAGTTLLATPAHASGSDRVKCTSMSNGQLCISLNTSPSRIELIYTKKAGSPIKAHLGFRSNGTTWGELKTISKGERANSTWNMSYPCDRKYVGLIKVDGQGTFETPPATC
;
A
#
# COMPACT_ATOMS: atom_id res chain seq x y z
N MET A 1 25.24 -13.24 55.88
CA MET A 1 23.76 -13.27 55.79
C MET A 1 23.20 -11.90 56.21
N ARG A 2 22.57 -11.14 55.31
CA ARG A 2 21.59 -10.11 55.66
C ARG A 2 20.49 -10.10 54.60
N ARG A 3 19.26 -10.31 55.07
CA ARG A 3 18.05 -10.60 54.28
C ARG A 3 17.48 -9.32 53.66
N ARG A 4 16.90 -9.50 52.46
CA ARG A 4 16.11 -8.53 51.70
C ARG A 4 14.78 -8.23 52.40
N ALA A 5 14.29 -7.00 52.30
CA ALA A 5 12.86 -6.69 52.26
C ALA A 5 12.68 -5.26 51.71
N ALA A 6 12.45 -5.16 50.39
CA ALA A 6 11.88 -3.97 49.77
C ALA A 6 10.50 -4.37 49.27
N LEU A 7 9.46 -3.70 49.75
CA LEU A 7 8.10 -3.84 49.23
C LEU A 7 7.35 -2.54 49.54
N THR A 8 6.44 -2.21 48.62
CA THR A 8 5.60 -1.00 48.47
C THR A 8 6.29 0.13 47.67
N MET A 9 5.65 0.77 46.68
CA MET A 9 4.22 0.88 46.38
C MET A 9 3.96 1.29 44.92
N ALA A 10 2.75 0.93 44.45
CA ALA A 10 1.90 1.63 43.48
C ALA A 10 2.42 1.88 42.05
N ALA A 11 2.02 1.00 41.13
CA ALA A 11 1.94 1.32 39.69
C ALA A 11 0.46 1.49 39.33
N CYS A 12 0.00 2.73 39.22
CA CYS A 12 -1.30 3.06 38.68
C CYS A 12 -1.17 4.04 37.51
N ILE A 13 -1.64 3.55 36.36
CA ILE A 13 -2.30 4.27 35.27
C ILE A 13 -1.41 5.08 34.32
N ALA A 14 -1.20 4.53 33.13
CA ALA A 14 -1.58 5.24 31.92
C ALA A 14 -2.28 4.22 31.01
N ALA A 15 -3.59 4.37 30.84
CA ALA A 15 -4.35 3.68 29.82
C ALA A 15 -3.78 4.09 28.47
N GLY A 16 -2.90 3.25 27.92
CA GLY A 16 -2.44 3.39 26.54
C GLY A 16 -3.62 3.09 25.64
N THR A 17 -4.35 4.12 25.21
CA THR A 17 -5.21 4.05 24.05
C THR A 17 -4.31 3.76 22.85
N THR A 18 -4.02 2.48 22.61
CA THR A 18 -3.63 2.01 21.28
C THR A 18 -4.86 2.22 20.41
N LEU A 19 -4.95 3.40 19.81
CA LEU A 19 -5.70 3.58 18.57
C LEU A 19 -5.04 2.66 17.56
N LEU A 20 -5.45 1.39 17.58
CA LEU A 20 -5.35 0.49 16.45
C LEU A 20 -6.17 1.17 15.36
N ALA A 21 -5.53 2.08 14.63
CA ALA A 21 -6.00 2.49 13.33
C ALA A 21 -5.93 1.24 12.46
N THR A 22 -6.96 0.39 12.57
CA THR A 22 -7.27 -0.60 11.54
C THR A 22 -7.25 0.19 10.24
N PRO A 23 -6.40 -0.16 9.25
CA PRO A 23 -6.43 0.53 7.99
C PRO A 23 -7.88 0.46 7.53
N ALA A 24 -8.49 1.61 7.29
CA ALA A 24 -9.83 1.67 6.73
C ALA A 24 -9.77 0.85 5.44
N HIS A 25 -10.31 -0.38 5.50
CA HIS A 25 -10.62 -1.15 4.32
C HIS A 25 -11.72 -0.32 3.67
N ALA A 26 -11.32 0.58 2.76
CA ALA A 26 -12.25 1.23 1.89
C ALA A 26 -13.12 0.11 1.33
N SER A 27 -14.43 0.18 1.62
CA SER A 27 -15.44 -0.51 0.83
C SER A 27 -15.39 0.11 -0.56
N GLY A 28 -14.27 -0.15 -1.25
CA GLY A 28 -13.90 0.45 -2.51
C GLY A 28 -14.67 -0.27 -3.59
N SER A 29 -15.20 0.51 -4.52
CA SER A 29 -15.65 0.01 -5.83
C SER A 29 -14.73 -1.11 -6.30
N ASP A 30 -15.26 -2.15 -6.95
CA ASP A 30 -14.41 -3.23 -7.48
C ASP A 30 -13.30 -2.75 -8.42
N ARG A 31 -13.46 -1.52 -8.92
CA ARG A 31 -12.52 -0.77 -9.75
C ARG A 31 -11.31 -0.24 -8.99
N VAL A 32 -11.38 -0.12 -7.67
CA VAL A 32 -10.31 0.40 -6.82
C VAL A 32 -9.96 -0.61 -5.74
N LYS A 33 -8.75 -1.17 -5.82
CA LYS A 33 -8.23 -2.11 -4.82
C LYS A 33 -6.89 -1.62 -4.29
N CYS A 34 -6.69 -1.77 -2.99
CA CYS A 34 -5.47 -1.31 -2.32
C CYS A 34 -4.89 -2.40 -1.43
N THR A 35 -3.57 -2.47 -1.36
CA THR A 35 -2.81 -3.20 -0.35
C THR A 35 -2.07 -2.21 0.53
N SER A 36 -2.28 -2.32 1.85
CA SER A 36 -1.51 -1.58 2.83
C SER A 36 -0.27 -2.38 3.23
N MET A 37 0.89 -1.74 3.25
CA MET A 37 2.17 -2.29 3.67
C MET A 37 2.73 -1.45 4.82
N SER A 38 3.70 -1.97 5.57
CA SER A 38 4.28 -1.27 6.73
C SER A 38 4.89 0.09 6.38
N ASN A 39 5.33 0.28 5.13
CA ASN A 39 6.01 1.47 4.64
C ASN A 39 5.15 2.35 3.70
N GLY A 40 3.93 1.95 3.37
CA GLY A 40 3.10 2.67 2.40
C GLY A 40 1.80 1.95 2.01
N GLN A 41 1.15 2.44 0.97
CA GLN A 41 -0.07 1.84 0.41
C GLN A 41 -0.01 1.87 -1.11
N LEU A 42 -0.23 0.72 -1.73
CA LEU A 42 -0.38 0.55 -3.18
C LEU A 42 -1.85 0.44 -3.53
N CYS A 43 -2.30 1.16 -4.55
CA CYS A 43 -3.65 1.07 -5.07
C CYS A 43 -3.65 0.98 -6.60
N ILE A 44 -4.57 0.20 -7.15
CA ILE A 44 -4.97 0.23 -8.55
C ILE A 44 -6.35 0.89 -8.66
N SER A 45 -6.56 1.68 -9.70
CA SER A 45 -7.83 2.34 -10.03
C SER A 45 -8.16 2.18 -11.52
N LEU A 46 -9.29 1.55 -11.81
CA LEU A 46 -9.83 1.34 -13.15
C LEU A 46 -10.89 2.41 -13.44
N ASN A 47 -10.54 3.48 -14.15
CA ASN A 47 -11.45 4.57 -14.50
C ASN A 47 -12.09 4.34 -15.87
N THR A 48 -13.39 4.58 -16.05
CA THR A 48 -14.12 4.40 -17.33
C THR A 48 -14.43 5.67 -18.09
N SER A 49 -14.16 6.85 -17.52
CA SER A 49 -14.48 8.13 -18.16
C SER A 49 -13.49 9.23 -17.75
N PRO A 50 -12.36 9.39 -18.46
CA PRO A 50 -11.88 8.57 -19.57
C PRO A 50 -11.37 7.20 -19.11
N SER A 51 -11.39 6.22 -20.02
CA SER A 51 -10.82 4.89 -19.79
C SER A 51 -9.32 4.96 -19.52
N ARG A 52 -8.92 4.70 -18.27
CA ARG A 52 -7.51 4.57 -17.88
C ARG A 52 -7.31 3.62 -16.72
N ILE A 53 -6.14 2.99 -16.68
CA ILE A 53 -5.63 2.24 -15.53
C ILE A 53 -4.65 3.15 -14.81
N GLU A 54 -4.85 3.36 -13.51
CA GLU A 54 -4.00 4.20 -12.69
C GLU A 54 -3.46 3.39 -11.51
N LEU A 55 -2.14 3.43 -11.35
CA LEU A 55 -1.43 2.85 -10.23
C LEU A 55 -0.91 3.95 -9.34
N ILE A 56 -1.11 3.80 -8.04
CA ILE A 56 -0.75 4.80 -7.05
C ILE A 56 -0.01 4.11 -5.91
N TYR A 57 1.15 4.61 -5.56
CA TYR A 57 1.83 4.24 -4.33
C TYR A 57 2.10 5.47 -3.47
N THR A 58 1.59 5.45 -2.24
CA THR A 58 1.86 6.49 -1.24
C THR A 58 2.81 5.93 -0.20
N LYS A 59 4.01 6.51 -0.10
CA LYS A 59 5.03 6.07 0.85
C LYS A 59 4.87 6.80 2.18
N LYS A 60 4.59 6.05 3.24
CA LYS A 60 4.29 6.61 4.57
C LYS A 60 5.52 6.62 5.50
N ALA A 61 6.43 5.66 5.34
CA ALA A 61 7.57 5.49 6.23
C ALA A 61 8.80 4.87 5.55
N GLY A 62 9.91 4.82 6.30
CA GLY A 62 11.20 4.25 5.89
C GLY A 62 12.01 5.13 4.94
N SER A 63 13.20 4.63 4.57
CA SER A 63 14.11 5.28 3.61
C SER A 63 13.53 5.33 2.20
N PRO A 64 13.98 6.25 1.33
CA PRO A 64 13.59 6.29 -0.07
C PRO A 64 13.79 4.94 -0.76
N ILE A 65 12.90 4.62 -1.71
CA ILE A 65 12.97 3.39 -2.51
C ILE A 65 13.09 3.73 -3.99
N LYS A 66 13.66 2.81 -4.77
CA LYS A 66 13.55 2.82 -6.23
C LYS A 66 12.57 1.74 -6.65
N ALA A 67 11.53 2.11 -7.39
CA ALA A 67 10.49 1.15 -7.75
C ALA A 67 9.83 1.44 -9.11
N HIS A 68 9.37 0.38 -9.77
CA HIS A 68 8.46 0.46 -10.90
C HIS A 68 7.02 0.25 -10.42
N LEU A 69 6.10 1.09 -10.87
CA LEU A 69 4.66 0.84 -10.74
C LEU A 69 4.16 0.17 -12.02
N GLY A 70 3.27 -0.81 -11.89
CA GLY A 70 2.79 -1.60 -13.02
C GLY A 70 1.44 -2.23 -12.76
N PHE A 71 0.88 -2.86 -13.78
CA PHE A 71 -0.32 -3.69 -13.62
C PHE A 71 -0.15 -5.02 -14.36
N ARG A 72 -0.92 -6.01 -13.93
CA ARG A 72 -1.01 -7.32 -14.59
C ARG A 72 -2.45 -7.64 -14.95
N SER A 73 -2.66 -8.06 -16.20
CA SER A 73 -3.93 -8.60 -16.68
C SER A 73 -3.71 -9.82 -17.58
N ASN A 74 -3.13 -9.64 -18.79
CA ASN A 74 -2.74 -10.72 -19.71
C ASN A 74 -1.21 -10.81 -19.88
N GLY A 75 -0.48 -10.46 -18.83
CA GLY A 75 0.92 -10.08 -18.87
C GLY A 75 1.15 -8.87 -17.97
N THR A 76 2.41 -8.54 -17.72
CA THR A 76 2.78 -7.45 -16.83
C THR A 76 3.25 -6.25 -17.64
N THR A 77 2.65 -5.09 -17.37
CA THR A 77 3.06 -3.80 -17.94
C THR A 77 3.69 -2.96 -16.84
N TRP A 78 4.93 -2.55 -17.04
CA TRP A 78 5.67 -1.69 -16.12
C TRP A 78 5.72 -0.26 -16.63
N GLY A 79 5.61 0.69 -15.71
CA GLY A 79 5.98 2.08 -15.94
C GLY A 79 7.47 2.31 -15.67
N GLU A 80 7.87 3.57 -15.74
CA GLU A 80 9.24 4.02 -15.50
C GLU A 80 9.71 3.73 -14.06
N LEU A 81 11.03 3.64 -13.89
CA LEU A 81 11.65 3.54 -12.57
C LEU A 81 11.53 4.89 -11.86
N LYS A 82 11.03 4.89 -10.62
CA LYS A 82 10.86 6.09 -9.80
C LYS A 82 11.60 5.97 -8.49
N THR A 83 12.22 7.06 -8.05
CA THR A 83 12.68 7.19 -6.66
C THR A 83 11.54 7.79 -5.85
N ILE A 84 11.10 7.12 -4.80
CA ILE A 84 9.92 7.49 -4.01
C ILE A 84 10.37 7.72 -2.57
N SER A 85 10.26 8.96 -2.11
CA SER A 85 10.67 9.39 -0.78
C SER A 85 9.52 9.30 0.24
N LYS A 86 9.85 9.37 1.53
CA LYS A 86 8.84 9.38 2.60
C LYS A 86 7.90 10.59 2.42
N GLY A 87 6.59 10.34 2.50
CA GLY A 87 5.55 11.34 2.31
C GLY A 87 5.16 11.57 0.85
N GLU A 88 5.88 10.97 -0.09
CA GLU A 88 5.62 11.13 -1.51
C GLU A 88 4.54 10.17 -2.03
N ARG A 89 3.82 10.62 -3.05
CA ARG A 89 2.89 9.82 -3.83
C ARG A 89 3.41 9.69 -5.26
N ALA A 90 3.77 8.48 -5.64
CA ALA A 90 4.09 8.14 -7.02
C ALA A 90 2.87 7.57 -7.73
N ASN A 91 2.75 7.84 -9.03
CA ASN A 91 1.72 7.25 -9.87
C ASN A 91 2.27 6.81 -11.23
N SER A 92 1.56 5.87 -11.87
CA SER A 92 1.72 5.52 -13.28
C SER A 92 0.35 5.33 -13.90
N THR A 93 0.15 5.89 -15.10
CA THR A 93 -1.16 5.96 -15.74
C THR A 93 -1.06 5.47 -17.18
N TRP A 94 -1.99 4.61 -17.56
CA TRP A 94 -2.14 4.12 -18.94
C TRP A 94 -3.51 4.54 -19.45
N ASN A 95 -3.53 5.50 -20.38
CA ASN A 95 -4.74 5.94 -21.06
C ASN A 95 -5.06 4.94 -22.17
N MET A 96 -5.91 3.96 -21.86
CA MET A 96 -6.26 2.88 -22.77
C MET A 96 -7.64 2.34 -22.47
N SER A 97 -8.31 1.83 -23.49
CA SER A 97 -9.45 0.96 -23.30
C SER A 97 -8.99 -0.38 -22.72
N TYR A 98 -9.73 -0.88 -21.75
CA TYR A 98 -9.46 -2.15 -21.09
C TYR A 98 -10.79 -2.89 -20.90
N PRO A 99 -10.86 -4.21 -21.17
CA PRO A 99 -12.12 -4.93 -21.10
C PRO A 99 -12.49 -5.28 -19.65
N CYS A 100 -13.80 -5.26 -19.37
CA CYS A 100 -14.38 -5.42 -18.03
C CYS A 100 -14.46 -6.87 -17.53
N ASP A 101 -14.32 -7.83 -18.43
CA ASP A 101 -14.32 -9.27 -18.17
C ASP A 101 -13.00 -9.79 -17.58
N ARG A 102 -12.01 -8.91 -17.42
CA ARG A 102 -10.68 -9.24 -16.89
C ARG A 102 -10.46 -8.70 -15.49
N LYS A 103 -9.58 -9.40 -14.78
CA LYS A 103 -9.02 -8.93 -13.51
C LYS A 103 -7.75 -8.13 -13.78
N TYR A 104 -7.56 -7.07 -13.00
CA TYR A 104 -6.38 -6.23 -13.04
C TYR A 104 -5.73 -6.20 -11.67
N VAL A 105 -4.46 -6.59 -11.60
CA VAL A 105 -3.68 -6.59 -10.37
C VAL A 105 -2.70 -5.42 -10.44
N GLY A 106 -2.75 -4.52 -9.46
CA GLY A 106 -1.76 -3.46 -9.31
C GLY A 106 -0.46 -4.01 -8.74
N LEU A 107 0.68 -3.53 -9.24
CA LEU A 107 2.01 -4.01 -8.90
C LEU A 107 2.94 -2.86 -8.54
N ILE A 108 3.84 -3.13 -7.59
CA ILE A 108 5.04 -2.34 -7.35
C ILE A 108 6.24 -3.27 -7.25
N LYS A 109 7.23 -3.09 -8.14
CA LYS A 109 8.52 -3.79 -8.07
C LYS A 109 9.53 -2.86 -7.42
N VAL A 110 9.92 -3.17 -6.19
CA VAL A 110 10.87 -2.41 -5.39
C VAL A 110 12.25 -3.04 -5.54
N ASP A 111 13.24 -2.22 -5.89
CA ASP A 111 14.62 -2.67 -6.05
C ASP A 111 15.15 -3.27 -4.73
N GLY A 112 15.74 -4.46 -4.82
CA GLY A 112 16.22 -5.22 -3.65
C GLY A 112 15.16 -5.81 -2.72
N GLN A 113 13.85 -5.61 -2.96
CA GLN A 113 12.77 -6.13 -2.08
C GLN A 113 11.73 -7.00 -2.80
N GLY A 114 11.74 -7.00 -4.13
CA GLY A 114 10.82 -7.81 -4.93
C GLY A 114 9.55 -7.08 -5.34
N THR A 115 8.49 -7.82 -5.64
CA THR A 115 7.22 -7.28 -6.16
C THR A 115 6.09 -7.47 -5.16
N PHE A 116 5.33 -6.41 -4.93
CA PHE A 116 4.11 -6.42 -4.11
C PHE A 116 2.89 -6.13 -4.97
N GLU A 117 1.75 -6.67 -4.57
CA GLU A 117 0.55 -6.70 -5.40
C GLU A 117 -0.69 -6.20 -4.64
N THR A 118 -1.65 -5.62 -5.38
CA THR A 118 -3.00 -5.36 -4.86
C THR A 118 -3.88 -6.62 -4.98
N PRO A 119 -5.03 -6.69 -4.28
CA PRO A 119 -6.10 -7.58 -4.71
C PRO A 119 -6.50 -7.28 -6.16
N PRO A 120 -7.08 -8.26 -6.87
CA PRO A 120 -7.58 -8.05 -8.24
C PRO A 120 -8.74 -7.05 -8.24
N ALA A 121 -8.61 -6.00 -9.04
CA ALA A 121 -9.68 -5.08 -9.39
C ALA A 121 -10.43 -5.58 -10.62
N THR A 122 -11.73 -5.32 -10.66
CA THR A 122 -12.63 -5.58 -11.79
C THR A 122 -13.44 -4.33 -12.09
N CYS A 123 -14.08 -4.31 -13.25
CA CYS A 123 -14.76 -3.12 -13.76
C CYS A 123 -16.23 -3.09 -13.37
#